data_AF-A0AAD5GBT5-F1
#
_entry.id   AF-A0AAD5GBT5-F1
#
_cell.length_a   1.000
_cell.length_b   1.000
_cell.length_c   1.000
_cell.angle_alpha   90.00
_cell.angle_beta   90.00
_cell.angle_gamma   90.00
#
_symmetry.space_group_name_H-M   'P 1'
#
loop_
_entity.id
_entity.type
_entity.pdbx_description
1 polymer ?
#
loop_
_entity_poly.entity_id
_entity_poly.type
_entity_poly.pdbx_seq_one_letter_code
_entity_poly.pdbx_strand_id
1 'polypeptide(L)'
;EYGVSVMYLKNGFLVDLVVEKKGRILKLDSISRFGKWKGADILIFNSYHWWTHTGTRQTWDYYQVGENIYRDMGRMLAYKIALTTWAKW
;
A
#
# COMPACT_ATOMS: atom_id res chain seq x y z
N GLU A 1 -21.62 3.32 27.89
CA GLU A 1 -20.86 3.83 26.73
C GLU A 1 -21.45 3.26 25.44
N TYR A 2 -21.48 4.02 24.36
CA TYR A 2 -22.28 3.81 23.15
C TYR A 2 -21.94 2.57 22.28
N GLY A 3 -21.10 1.64 22.77
CA GLY A 3 -20.72 0.44 22.01
C GLY A 3 -19.86 0.70 20.76
N VAL A 4 -19.19 1.86 20.69
CA VAL A 4 -18.39 2.28 19.53
C VAL A 4 -16.91 1.96 19.75
N SER A 5 -16.24 1.47 18.71
CA SER A 5 -14.78 1.30 18.69
C SER A 5 -14.18 2.03 17.49
N VAL A 6 -12.98 2.60 17.66
CA VAL A 6 -12.25 3.30 16.60
C VAL A 6 -10.86 2.68 16.47
N MET A 7 -10.49 2.31 15.25
CA MET A 7 -9.18 1.74 14.94
C MET A 7 -8.47 2.58 13.89
N TYR A 8 -7.16 2.73 14.04
CA TYR A 8 -6.30 3.43 13.08
C TYR A 8 -5.19 2.51 12.59
N LEU A 9 -5.09 2.32 11.28
CA LEU A 9 -4.01 1.57 10.64
C LEU A 9 -3.26 2.48 9.67
N LYS A 10 -2.00 2.77 9.99
CA LYS A 10 -1.11 3.52 9.09
C LYS A 10 -0.60 2.60 7.98
N ASN A 11 -1.21 2.71 6.79
CA ASN A 11 -0.64 2.21 5.54
C ASN A 11 -0.88 3.24 4.44
N GLY A 12 0.18 3.92 4.01
CA GLY A 12 0.09 4.99 3.03
C GLY A 12 -0.07 4.55 1.58
N PHE A 13 0.18 3.26 1.30
CA PHE A 13 0.12 2.70 -0.05
C PHE A 13 -1.03 1.70 -0.22
N LEU A 14 -1.70 1.31 0.87
CA LEU A 14 -2.76 0.29 0.93
C LEU A 14 -2.34 -1.14 0.55
N VAL A 15 -1.18 -1.28 -0.10
CA VAL A 15 -0.50 -2.53 -0.45
C VAL A 15 0.73 -2.76 0.42
N ASP A 16 1.43 -3.86 0.18
CA ASP A 16 2.60 -4.25 0.96
C ASP A 16 3.86 -3.48 0.56
N LEU A 17 4.49 -2.87 1.57
CA LEU A 17 5.86 -2.39 1.51
C LEU A 17 6.73 -3.29 2.37
N VAL A 18 7.62 -4.05 1.73
CA VAL A 18 8.49 -5.03 2.41
C VAL A 18 9.96 -4.65 2.29
N VAL A 19 10.77 -5.07 3.25
CA VAL A 19 12.23 -4.92 3.20
C VAL A 19 12.85 -6.27 2.90
N GLU A 20 13.51 -6.39 1.76
CA GLU A 20 14.27 -7.58 1.37
C GLU A 20 15.75 -7.23 1.20
N LYS A 21 16.63 -8.22 1.00
CA LYS A 21 18.08 -8.01 0.85
C LYS A 21 18.44 -6.99 -0.24
N LYS A 22 17.63 -6.88 -1.30
CA LYS A 22 17.85 -5.95 -2.42
C LYS A 22 17.37 -4.53 -2.14
N GLY A 23 16.53 -4.31 -1.12
CA GLY A 23 15.96 -3.00 -0.78
C GLY A 23 14.50 -3.06 -0.34
N ARG A 24 13.88 -1.88 -0.24
CA ARG A 24 12.46 -1.68 0.11
C ARG A 24 11.60 -1.85 -1.15
N ILE A 25 10.65 -2.76 -1.15
CA ILE A 25 9.86 -3.13 -2.34
C ILE A 25 8.40 -2.86 -2.06
N LEU A 26 7.80 -2.05 -2.92
CA LEU A 26 6.37 -1.83 -2.95
C LEU A 26 5.72 -2.88 -3.86
N LYS A 27 5.12 -3.92 -3.26
CA LYS A 27 4.43 -5.00 -3.96
C LYS A 27 3.01 -4.55 -4.30
N LEU A 28 2.78 -4.16 -5.55
CA LEU A 28 1.56 -3.47 -5.97
C LEU A 28 0.35 -4.39 -6.07
N ASP A 29 0.56 -5.70 -6.10
CA ASP A 29 -0.45 -6.75 -6.23
C ASP A 29 -0.56 -7.63 -4.97
N SER A 30 -0.02 -7.17 -3.85
CA SER A 30 -0.01 -7.90 -2.59
C SER A 30 -0.44 -7.02 -1.42
N ILE A 31 -1.23 -7.59 -0.54
CA ILE A 31 -1.66 -6.98 0.72
C ILE A 31 -1.58 -8.10 1.75
N SER A 32 -0.81 -7.95 2.82
CA SER A 32 -0.62 -9.01 3.83
C SER A 32 -1.44 -8.74 5.08
N ARG A 33 -1.85 -7.48 5.30
CA ARG A 33 -2.52 -7.00 6.51
C ARG A 33 -4.05 -7.05 6.44
N PHE A 34 -4.60 -7.87 5.54
CA PHE A 34 -6.02 -8.05 5.29
C PHE A 34 -6.90 -8.28 6.52
N GLY A 35 -6.37 -8.96 7.55
CA GLY A 35 -7.19 -9.34 8.71
C GLY A 35 -7.63 -8.18 9.59
N LYS A 36 -6.96 -7.02 9.51
CA LYS A 36 -7.15 -5.95 10.53
C LYS A 36 -8.43 -5.13 10.39
N TRP A 37 -9.01 -5.10 9.19
CA TRP A 37 -10.21 -4.33 8.85
C TRP A 37 -11.43 -5.22 8.60
N LYS A 38 -11.27 -6.55 8.66
CA LYS A 38 -12.38 -7.48 8.50
C LYS A 38 -13.34 -7.36 9.68
N GLY A 39 -14.62 -7.16 9.39
CA GLY A 39 -15.67 -7.00 10.41
C GLY A 39 -15.90 -5.56 10.88
N ALA A 40 -15.22 -4.57 10.28
CA ALA A 40 -15.57 -3.17 10.53
C ALA A 40 -16.89 -2.81 9.82
N ASP A 41 -17.78 -2.10 10.51
CA ASP A 41 -19.03 -1.59 9.93
C ASP A 41 -18.79 -0.46 8.93
N ILE A 42 -17.76 0.36 9.17
CA ILE A 42 -17.36 1.49 8.34
C ILE A 42 -15.85 1.46 8.14
N LEU A 43 -15.41 1.53 6.88
CA LEU A 43 -14.01 1.64 6.51
C LEU A 43 -13.75 2.96 5.78
N ILE A 44 -12.83 3.77 6.31
CA ILE A 44 -12.36 5.01 5.68
C ILE A 44 -10.88 4.83 5.35
N PHE A 45 -10.52 4.99 4.08
CA PHE A 45 -9.15 4.86 3.59
C PHE A 45 -8.71 6.14 2.89
N ASN A 46 -7.40 6.40 2.90
CA ASN A 46 -6.79 7.50 2.19
C ASN A 46 -5.41 7.05 1.68
N SER A 47 -5.11 7.38 0.43
CA SER A 47 -3.85 7.08 -0.23
C SER A 47 -3.61 8.13 -1.30
N TYR A 48 -2.47 8.83 -1.26
CA TYR A 48 -1.94 9.62 -2.39
C TYR A 48 -0.60 10.28 -2.02
N HIS A 49 -0.53 10.93 -0.86
CA HIS A 49 0.57 11.83 -0.48
C HIS A 49 1.97 11.22 -0.65
N TRP A 50 2.16 9.95 -0.25
CA TRP A 50 3.47 9.29 -0.35
C TRP A 50 3.83 8.84 -1.76
N TRP A 51 2.87 8.61 -2.65
CA TRP A 51 3.12 8.16 -4.02
C TRP A 51 3.90 9.17 -4.86
N THR A 52 3.84 10.44 -4.48
CA THR A 52 4.52 11.55 -5.16
C THR A 52 5.91 11.84 -4.57
N HIS A 53 6.32 11.15 -3.50
CA HIS A 53 7.63 11.36 -2.89
C HIS A 53 8.77 10.92 -3.81
N THR A 54 9.79 11.77 -3.94
CA THR A 54 10.99 11.52 -4.76
C THR A 54 12.25 11.77 -3.94
N GLY A 55 13.40 11.32 -4.46
CA GLY A 55 14.69 11.49 -3.79
C GLY A 55 14.71 10.90 -2.39
N THR A 56 15.20 11.66 -1.41
CA THR A 56 15.32 11.22 -0.01
C THR A 56 13.98 10.99 0.70
N ARG A 57 12.87 11.52 0.18
CA ARG A 57 11.53 11.30 0.74
C ARG A 57 10.93 9.98 0.28
N GLN A 58 11.45 9.36 -0.78
CA GLN A 58 10.93 8.12 -1.30
C GLN A 58 11.23 6.97 -0.34
N THR A 59 10.17 6.30 0.13
CA THR A 59 10.25 5.25 1.14
C THR A 59 10.31 3.84 0.56
N TRP A 60 10.37 3.70 -0.76
CA TRP A 60 10.57 2.44 -1.49
C TRP A 60 11.70 2.59 -2.51
N ASP A 61 12.32 1.48 -2.89
CA ASP A 61 13.41 1.43 -3.86
C ASP A 61 12.98 0.74 -5.17
N TYR A 62 12.00 -0.17 -5.08
CA TYR A 62 11.50 -0.93 -6.23
C TYR A 62 9.97 -1.07 -6.18
N TYR A 63 9.39 -1.24 -7.36
CA TYR A 63 8.03 -1.75 -7.55
C TYR A 63 8.07 -3.24 -7.89
N GLN A 64 7.07 -3.99 -7.45
CA GLN A 64 6.88 -5.38 -7.85
C GLN A 64 5.44 -5.62 -8.29
N VAL A 65 5.29 -6.38 -9.37
CA VAL A 65 4.01 -6.91 -9.87
C VAL A 65 4.26 -8.35 -10.30
N GLY A 66 3.60 -9.31 -9.64
CA GLY A 66 3.90 -10.73 -9.74
C GLY A 66 5.34 -11.01 -9.37
N GLU A 67 6.06 -11.67 -10.26
CA GLU A 67 7.50 -11.98 -10.10
C GLU A 67 8.42 -10.87 -10.64
N ASN A 68 7.88 -9.90 -11.37
CA ASN A 68 8.66 -8.85 -12.01
C ASN A 68 8.96 -7.70 -11.04
N ILE A 69 10.23 -7.30 -10.99
CA ILE A 69 10.70 -6.19 -10.15
C ILE A 69 11.21 -5.06 -11.05
N TYR A 70 10.71 -3.86 -10.79
CA TYR A 70 11.02 -2.66 -11.54
C TYR A 70 11.71 -1.65 -10.62
N ARG A 71 12.85 -1.10 -11.06
CA ARG A 71 13.51 -0.01 -10.33
C ARG A 71 12.69 1.28 -10.35
N ASP A 72 11.96 1.51 -11.43
CA ASP A 72 11.08 2.65 -11.55
C ASP A 72 9.82 2.30 -12.36
N MET A 73 8.75 3.06 -12.13
CA MET A 73 7.46 2.93 -12.79
C MET A 73 6.77 4.29 -12.74
N GLY A 74 5.99 4.61 -13.78
CA GLY A 74 5.13 5.79 -13.77
C GLY A 74 4.23 5.79 -12.52
N ARG A 75 4.28 6.86 -11.72
CA ARG A 75 3.60 6.90 -10.41
C ARG A 75 2.10 6.65 -10.49
N MET A 76 1.45 7.20 -11.50
CA MET A 76 0.02 6.99 -11.73
C MET A 76 -0.30 5.55 -12.16
N LEU A 77 0.62 4.88 -12.88
CA LEU A 77 0.47 3.47 -13.21
C LEU A 77 0.62 2.61 -11.95
N ALA A 78 1.66 2.84 -11.16
CA ALA A 78 1.86 2.13 -9.89
C ALA A 78 0.67 2.32 -8.94
N TYR A 79 0.21 3.57 -8.80
CA TYR A 79 -0.97 3.93 -8.00
C TYR A 79 -2.24 3.22 -8.50
N LYS A 80 -2.47 3.22 -9.82
CA LYS A 80 -3.62 2.52 -10.43
C LYS A 80 -3.60 1.03 -10.11
N ILE A 81 -2.43 0.37 -10.24
CA ILE A 81 -2.30 -1.06 -9.96
C ILE A 81 -2.62 -1.33 -8.48
N ALA A 82 -1.95 -0.62 -7.56
CA ALA A 82 -2.17 -0.80 -6.13
C ALA A 82 -3.60 -0.53 -5.69
N LEU A 83 -4.23 0.54 -6.19
CA LEU A 83 -5.62 0.85 -5.88
C LEU A 83 -6.58 -0.20 -6.46
N THR A 84 -6.28 -0.73 -7.65
CA THR A 84 -7.04 -1.84 -8.25
C THR A 84 -6.93 -3.11 -7.40
N THR A 85 -5.73 -3.42 -6.90
CA THR A 85 -5.50 -4.55 -5.98
C THR A 85 -6.29 -4.37 -4.70
N TRP A 86 -6.21 -3.18 -4.09
CA TRP A 86 -6.93 -2.86 -2.85
C TRP A 86 -8.45 -2.91 -3.02
N ALA A 87 -8.98 -2.43 -4.15
CA ALA A 87 -10.43 -2.45 -4.41
C ALA A 87 -10.98 -3.85 -4.73
N LYS A 88 -10.13 -4.79 -5.15
CA LYS A 88 -10.50 -6.19 -5.41
C LYS A 88 -10.45 -7.08 -4.18
N TRP A 89 -9.78 -6.63 -3.13
CA TRP A 89 -9.77 -7.30 -1.85
C TRP A 89 -11.16 -7.22 -1.21
#